data_AF-A0A8S9L0L3-F1
#
_entry.id   AF-A0A8S9L0L3-F1
#
_cell.length_a   1.000
_cell.length_b   1.000
_cell.length_c   1.000
_cell.angle_alpha   90.00
_cell.angle_beta   90.00
_cell.angle_gamma   90.00
#
_symmetry.space_group_name_H-M   'P 1'
#
loop_
_entity.id
_entity.type
_entity.pdbx_description
1 polymer ?
#
loop_
_entity_poly.entity_id
_entity_poly.type
_entity_poly.pdbx_seq_one_letter_code
_entity_poly.pdbx_strand_id
1 'polypeptide(L)'
;MKKMMERCELHRREYFHEERLQKEQQVQDLKDEITIMVNSIELLQRHCRLVSDISIDSAIGDSIYAREGDNMHLRRLMGEDLDTCSVEELKEITIQIEKSLTIVRSRKAKLNEDEVGKLKAEIAGKRELLNERTRLHEMCFRLKSNLRKSENRFNLSSFQFEEKTLWMQSRNLESEKNASSPACENMHISNVETDLFIGLPRSRV
;
A
#
# COMPACT_ATOMS: atom_id res chain seq x y z
N MET A 1 47.43 -22.98 -14.36
CA MET A 1 47.40 -22.74 -12.89
C MET A 1 46.83 -21.36 -12.51
N LYS A 2 47.27 -20.25 -13.11
CA LYS A 2 46.73 -18.89 -12.83
C LYS A 2 45.20 -18.75 -12.94
N LYS A 3 44.59 -19.16 -14.05
CA LYS A 3 43.12 -19.12 -14.26
C LYS A 3 42.31 -19.89 -13.21
N MET A 4 42.89 -20.93 -12.62
CA MET A 4 42.23 -21.72 -11.59
C MET A 4 42.23 -21.00 -10.23
N MET A 5 43.35 -20.37 -9.87
CA MET A 5 43.42 -19.51 -8.68
C MET A 5 42.44 -18.33 -8.78
N GLU A 6 42.36 -17.70 -9.94
CA GLU A 6 41.50 -16.53 -10.18
C GLU A 6 40.01 -16.84 -10.01
N ARG A 7 39.56 -18.03 -10.46
CA ARG A 7 38.18 -18.51 -10.22
C ARG A 7 37.90 -18.81 -8.75
N CYS A 8 38.87 -19.38 -8.03
CA CYS A 8 38.74 -19.61 -6.59
C CYS A 8 38.64 -18.29 -5.81
N GLU A 9 39.31 -17.24 -6.25
CA GLU A 9 39.20 -15.91 -5.64
C GLU A 9 37.87 -15.23 -5.91
N LEU A 10 37.33 -15.34 -7.14
CA LEU A 10 36.02 -14.79 -7.48
C LEU A 10 34.91 -15.45 -6.66
N HIS A 11 34.88 -16.78 -6.63
CA HIS A 11 33.88 -17.52 -5.87
C HIS A 11 33.97 -17.22 -4.37
N ARG A 12 35.20 -17.08 -3.84
CA ARG A 12 35.43 -16.64 -2.46
C ARG A 12 34.86 -15.24 -2.21
N ARG A 13 35.10 -14.29 -3.12
CA ARG A 13 34.55 -12.91 -3.00
C ARG A 13 33.04 -12.89 -3.09
N GLU A 14 32.45 -13.59 -4.04
CA GLU A 14 30.99 -13.66 -4.25
C GLU A 14 30.28 -14.24 -3.02
N TYR A 15 30.78 -15.36 -2.48
CA TYR A 15 30.24 -15.97 -1.27
C TYR A 15 30.27 -15.01 -0.07
N PHE A 16 31.40 -14.35 0.18
CA PHE A 16 31.50 -13.36 1.24
C PHE A 16 30.71 -12.08 0.95
N HIS A 17 30.41 -11.78 -0.31
CA HIS A 17 29.63 -10.60 -0.68
C HIS A 17 28.13 -10.81 -0.46
N GLU A 18 27.60 -11.98 -0.82
CA GLU A 18 26.21 -12.37 -0.54
C GLU A 18 25.97 -12.47 0.97
N GLU A 19 26.88 -13.08 1.72
CA GLU A 19 26.80 -13.15 3.19
C GLU A 19 26.82 -11.75 3.84
N ARG A 20 27.63 -10.83 3.31
CA ARG A 20 27.66 -9.43 3.76
C ARG A 20 26.36 -8.69 3.44
N LEU A 21 25.84 -8.85 2.23
CA LEU A 21 24.60 -8.21 1.79
C LEU A 21 23.41 -8.68 2.64
N GLN A 22 23.37 -9.98 2.95
CA GLN A 22 22.33 -10.56 3.82
C GLN A 22 22.42 -10.01 5.25
N LYS A 23 23.63 -9.89 5.82
CA LYS A 23 23.84 -9.27 7.14
C LYS A 23 23.48 -7.78 7.13
N GLU A 24 23.83 -7.05 6.07
CA GLU A 24 23.46 -5.64 5.90
C GLU A 24 21.94 -5.46 5.83
N GLN A 25 21.23 -6.34 5.13
CA GLN A 25 19.76 -6.34 5.09
C GLN A 25 19.15 -6.65 6.46
N GLN A 26 19.64 -7.68 7.16
CA GLN A 26 19.15 -8.01 8.51
C GLN A 26 19.38 -6.86 9.49
N VAL A 27 20.53 -6.18 9.41
CA VAL A 27 20.80 -5.00 10.22
C VAL A 27 19.86 -3.84 9.88
N GLN A 28 19.50 -3.67 8.61
CA GLN A 28 18.57 -2.64 8.18
C GLN A 28 17.14 -2.94 8.66
N ASP A 29 16.68 -4.18 8.52
CA ASP A 29 15.37 -4.61 9.00
C ASP A 29 15.24 -4.40 10.52
N LEU A 30 16.30 -4.74 11.28
CA LEU A 30 16.36 -4.47 12.72
C LEU A 30 16.35 -2.97 13.05
N LYS A 31 17.01 -2.12 12.26
CA LYS A 31 16.95 -0.66 12.45
C LYS A 31 15.54 -0.11 12.23
N ASP A 32 14.83 -0.63 11.23
CA ASP A 32 13.48 -0.22 10.92
C ASP A 32 12.52 -0.67 12.04
N GLU A 33 12.68 -1.90 12.56
CA GLU A 33 11.94 -2.41 13.71
C GLU A 33 12.21 -1.61 14.99
N ILE A 34 13.48 -1.29 15.28
CA ILE A 34 13.87 -0.42 16.40
C ILE A 34 13.22 0.96 16.25
N THR A 35 13.20 1.53 15.04
CA THR A 35 12.58 2.84 14.79
C THR A 35 11.08 2.81 15.07
N ILE A 36 10.39 1.75 14.66
CA ILE A 36 8.97 1.53 14.97
C ILE A 36 8.77 1.42 16.49
N MET A 37 9.58 0.62 17.18
CA MET A 37 9.50 0.45 18.63
C MET A 37 9.76 1.75 19.39
N VAL A 38 10.76 2.55 18.98
CA VAL A 38 11.04 3.86 19.57
C VAL A 38 9.84 4.79 19.43
N ASN A 39 9.22 4.85 18.24
CA ASN A 39 8.02 5.65 18.02
C ASN A 39 6.84 5.17 18.89
N SER A 40 6.66 3.85 19.05
CA SER A 40 5.65 3.29 19.94
C SER A 40 5.91 3.63 21.41
N ILE A 41 7.16 3.60 21.87
CA ILE A 41 7.55 4.01 23.22
C ILE A 41 7.29 5.50 23.43
N GLU A 42 7.64 6.36 22.49
CA GLU A 42 7.35 7.79 22.59
C GLU A 42 5.84 8.06 22.68
N LEU A 43 5.04 7.35 21.89
CA LEU A 43 3.58 7.47 21.92
C LEU A 43 3.02 7.04 23.29
N LEU A 44 3.50 5.92 23.82
CA LEU A 44 3.12 5.44 25.16
C LEU A 44 3.56 6.41 26.26
N GLN A 45 4.77 6.96 26.16
CA GLN A 45 5.26 7.98 27.10
C GLN A 45 4.41 9.26 27.04
N ARG A 46 4.01 9.71 25.84
CA ARG A 46 3.08 10.83 25.67
C ARG A 46 1.73 10.52 26.31
N HIS A 47 1.19 9.31 26.11
CA HIS A 47 -0.07 8.90 26.71
C HIS A 47 0.01 8.82 28.24
N CYS A 48 1.09 8.25 28.80
CA CYS A 48 1.32 8.19 30.24
C CYS A 48 1.48 9.60 30.86
N ARG A 49 2.15 10.53 30.17
CA ARG A 49 2.24 11.93 30.60
C ARG A 49 0.87 12.60 30.55
N LEU A 50 0.13 12.48 29.46
CA LEU A 50 -1.22 13.02 29.34
C LEU A 50 -2.16 12.47 30.42
N VAL A 51 -2.12 11.16 30.68
CA VAL A 51 -2.91 10.53 31.77
C VAL A 51 -2.45 11.02 33.14
N SER A 52 -1.15 11.25 33.34
CA SER A 52 -0.64 11.83 34.59
C SER A 52 -1.05 13.30 34.75
N ASP A 53 -1.05 14.08 33.67
CA ASP A 53 -1.50 15.48 33.67
C ASP A 53 -3.01 15.56 33.93
N ILE A 54 -3.81 14.67 33.33
CA ILE A 54 -5.24 14.51 33.62
C ILE A 54 -5.47 14.03 35.06
N SER A 55 -4.62 13.14 35.59
CA SER A 55 -4.71 12.66 36.97
C SER A 55 -4.27 13.73 37.98
N ILE A 56 -3.34 14.60 37.60
CA ILE A 56 -2.95 15.78 38.35
C ILE A 56 -4.09 16.79 38.32
N ASP A 57 -4.79 17.01 37.19
CA ASP A 57 -5.99 17.85 37.14
C ASP A 57 -7.14 17.29 38.00
N SER A 58 -7.23 15.97 38.17
CA SER A 58 -8.15 15.32 39.13
C SER A 58 -7.74 15.57 40.58
N ALA A 59 -6.47 15.37 40.94
CA ALA A 59 -5.99 15.56 42.31
C ALA A 59 -5.88 17.05 42.71
N ILE A 60 -5.50 17.90 41.76
CA ILE A 60 -5.55 19.36 41.87
C ILE A 60 -7.00 19.80 41.91
N GLY A 61 -7.89 19.23 41.09
CA GLY A 61 -9.34 19.44 41.14
C GLY A 61 -9.86 19.26 42.55
N ASP A 62 -9.64 18.09 43.15
CA ASP A 62 -10.05 17.79 44.53
C ASP A 62 -9.47 18.76 45.57
N SER A 63 -8.27 19.33 45.34
CA SER A 63 -7.66 20.35 46.23
C SER A 63 -8.09 21.80 45.94
N ILE A 64 -8.44 22.13 44.69
CA ILE A 64 -8.92 23.46 44.25
C ILE A 64 -10.39 23.64 44.62
N TYR A 65 -11.17 22.55 44.67
CA TYR A 65 -12.59 22.58 45.02
C TYR A 65 -12.88 22.97 46.49
N ALA A 66 -11.84 23.18 47.32
CA ALA A 66 -11.96 23.71 48.68
C ALA A 66 -11.99 25.27 48.78
N ARG A 67 -12.12 26.01 47.67
CA ARG A 67 -12.38 27.47 47.69
C ARG A 67 -13.83 27.76 47.30
N GLU A 68 -14.67 27.96 48.31
CA GLU A 68 -16.15 28.00 48.30
C GLU A 68 -16.86 29.10 47.47
N GLY A 69 -16.15 29.85 46.61
CA GLY A 69 -16.74 30.93 45.79
C GLY A 69 -17.10 30.53 44.36
N ASP A 70 -16.12 30.06 43.58
CA ASP A 70 -16.27 29.78 42.14
C ASP A 70 -16.79 28.36 41.83
N ASN A 71 -16.77 27.47 42.84
CA ASN A 71 -17.19 26.08 42.70
C ASN A 71 -18.72 25.95 42.60
N MET A 72 -19.48 26.77 43.33
CA MET A 72 -20.94 26.66 43.38
C MET A 72 -21.60 26.92 42.02
N HIS A 73 -21.17 27.95 41.28
CA HIS A 73 -21.75 28.24 39.96
C HIS A 73 -21.36 27.18 38.92
N LEU A 74 -20.11 26.68 38.97
CA LEU A 74 -19.68 25.61 38.08
C LEU A 74 -20.45 24.30 38.33
N ARG A 75 -20.65 23.91 39.59
CA ARG A 75 -21.47 22.77 39.99
C ARG A 75 -22.89 22.89 39.45
N ARG A 76 -23.51 24.07 39.58
CA ARG A 76 -24.83 24.36 38.99
C ARG A 76 -24.84 24.27 37.47
N LEU A 77 -23.81 24.75 36.78
CA LEU A 77 -23.66 24.58 35.31
C LEU A 77 -23.49 23.10 34.90
N MET A 78 -22.97 22.25 35.79
CA MET A 78 -22.90 20.80 35.60
C MET A 78 -24.18 20.05 36.01
N GLY A 79 -25.18 20.76 36.54
CA GLY A 79 -26.46 20.20 36.95
C GLY A 79 -26.54 19.75 38.42
N GLU A 80 -25.60 20.16 39.26
CA GLU A 80 -25.57 19.88 40.70
C GLU A 80 -26.20 21.01 41.53
N ASP A 81 -26.69 20.69 42.74
CA ASP A 81 -27.25 21.64 43.73
C ASP A 81 -28.31 22.63 43.20
N LEU A 82 -29.06 22.21 42.17
CA LEU A 82 -30.10 23.02 41.52
C LEU A 82 -31.35 23.21 42.38
N ASP A 83 -31.53 22.41 43.43
CA ASP A 83 -32.60 22.53 44.42
C ASP A 83 -32.52 23.84 45.22
N THR A 84 -31.33 24.42 45.31
CA THR A 84 -31.09 25.73 45.94
C THR A 84 -31.30 26.91 44.99
N CYS A 85 -31.50 26.66 43.68
CA CYS A 85 -31.67 27.71 42.68
C CYS A 85 -33.12 28.19 42.58
N SER A 86 -33.29 29.50 42.44
CA SER A 86 -34.53 30.10 42.00
C SER A 86 -34.85 29.75 40.53
N VAL A 87 -36.10 29.91 40.14
CA VAL A 87 -36.56 29.66 38.76
C VAL A 87 -35.83 30.56 37.76
N GLU A 88 -35.53 31.80 38.15
CA GLU A 88 -34.81 32.78 37.34
C GLU A 88 -33.33 32.36 37.14
N GLU A 89 -32.64 31.93 38.20
CA GLU A 89 -31.27 31.41 38.11
C GLU A 89 -31.19 30.17 37.21
N LEU A 90 -32.14 29.24 37.34
CA LEU A 90 -32.22 28.05 36.48
C LEU A 90 -32.40 28.41 35.00
N LYS A 91 -33.21 29.42 34.68
CA LYS A 91 -33.37 29.93 33.31
C LYS A 91 -32.06 30.50 32.78
N GLU A 92 -31.34 31.27 33.59
CA GLU A 92 -30.05 31.85 33.19
C GLU A 92 -28.99 30.78 32.94
N ILE A 93 -28.88 29.79 33.83
CA ILE A 93 -28.01 28.62 33.68
C ILE A 93 -28.33 27.89 32.38
N THR A 94 -29.60 27.65 32.09
CA THR A 94 -30.04 26.99 30.85
C THR A 94 -29.58 27.77 29.62
N ILE A 95 -29.78 29.08 29.59
CA ILE A 95 -29.36 29.94 28.49
C ILE A 95 -27.84 29.91 28.31
N GLN A 96 -27.06 29.91 29.40
CA GLN A 96 -25.59 29.85 29.33
C GLN A 96 -25.10 28.51 28.77
N ILE A 97 -25.69 27.39 29.21
CA ILE A 97 -25.37 26.05 28.70
C ILE A 97 -25.75 25.95 27.22
N GLU A 98 -26.94 26.41 26.82
CA GLU A 98 -27.38 26.38 25.42
C GLU A 98 -26.45 27.18 24.49
N LYS A 99 -26.05 28.38 24.91
CA LYS A 99 -25.12 29.23 24.16
C LYS A 99 -23.76 28.55 23.99
N SER A 100 -23.16 28.09 25.09
CA SER A 100 -21.85 27.43 25.07
C SER A 100 -21.88 26.13 24.26
N LEU A 101 -22.93 25.33 24.40
CA LEU A 101 -23.14 24.09 23.66
C LEU A 101 -23.29 24.33 22.17
N THR A 102 -23.99 25.39 21.76
CA THR A 102 -24.10 25.80 20.36
C THR A 102 -22.73 26.13 19.77
N ILE A 103 -21.89 26.86 20.51
CA ILE A 103 -20.52 27.19 20.10
C ILE A 103 -19.66 25.93 19.97
N VAL A 104 -19.68 25.05 20.98
CA VAL A 104 -18.90 23.80 20.98
C VAL A 104 -19.33 22.90 19.81
N ARG A 105 -20.63 22.73 19.59
CA ARG A 105 -21.17 21.93 18.48
C ARG A 105 -20.77 22.51 17.13
N SER A 106 -20.86 23.82 16.93
CA SER A 106 -20.44 24.49 15.70
C SER A 106 -18.95 24.27 15.41
N ARG A 107 -18.08 24.46 16.43
CA ARG A 107 -16.64 24.22 16.29
C ARG A 107 -16.33 22.76 15.96
N LYS A 108 -16.98 21.82 16.65
CA LYS A 108 -16.81 20.38 16.39
C LYS A 108 -17.27 19.99 14.99
N ALA A 109 -18.39 20.54 14.52
CA ALA A 109 -18.87 20.32 13.16
C ALA A 109 -17.87 20.81 12.12
N LYS A 110 -17.30 22.01 12.32
CA LYS A 110 -16.28 22.58 11.43
C LYS A 110 -15.02 21.71 11.37
N LEU A 111 -14.50 21.28 12.52
CA LEU A 111 -13.32 20.39 12.57
C LEU A 111 -13.57 19.07 11.85
N ASN A 112 -14.75 18.48 12.04
CA ASN A 112 -15.13 17.25 11.33
C ASN A 112 -15.22 17.47 9.82
N GLU A 113 -15.76 18.61 9.37
CA GLU A 113 -15.83 18.96 7.95
C GLU A 113 -14.43 19.09 7.35
N ASP A 114 -13.50 19.75 8.06
CA ASP A 114 -12.10 19.89 7.67
C ASP A 114 -11.40 18.51 7.57
N GLU A 115 -11.58 17.62 8.55
CA GLU A 115 -11.02 16.26 8.53
C GLU A 115 -11.57 15.43 7.36
N VAL A 116 -12.88 15.48 7.13
CA VAL A 116 -13.51 14.81 5.97
C VAL A 116 -12.96 15.39 4.66
N GLY A 117 -12.76 16.70 4.58
CA GLY A 117 -12.14 17.36 3.43
C GLY A 117 -10.73 16.84 3.15
N LYS A 118 -9.89 16.77 4.19
CA LYS A 118 -8.51 16.25 4.10
C LYS A 118 -8.50 14.79 3.64
N LEU A 119 -9.33 13.93 4.23
CA LEU A 119 -9.41 12.51 3.85
C LEU A 119 -9.90 12.33 2.40
N LYS A 120 -10.89 13.12 1.96
CA LYS A 120 -11.34 13.11 0.57
C LYS A 120 -10.23 13.50 -0.40
N ALA A 121 -9.45 14.53 -0.09
CA ALA A 121 -8.32 14.96 -0.90
C ALA A 121 -7.23 13.87 -0.98
N GLU A 122 -6.90 13.22 0.13
CA GLU A 122 -5.93 12.12 0.16
C GLU A 122 -6.42 10.91 -0.68
N ILE A 123 -7.69 10.55 -0.56
CA ILE A 123 -8.30 9.48 -1.37
C ILE A 123 -8.29 9.83 -2.86
N ALA A 124 -8.61 11.08 -3.22
CA ALA A 124 -8.55 11.55 -4.60
C ALA A 124 -7.13 11.44 -5.18
N GLY A 125 -6.12 11.90 -4.44
CA GLY A 125 -4.72 11.78 -4.85
C GLY A 125 -4.27 10.31 -5.01
N LYS A 126 -4.65 9.42 -4.07
CA LYS A 126 -4.36 7.98 -4.21
C LYS A 126 -5.02 7.36 -5.44
N ARG A 127 -6.22 7.80 -5.81
CA ARG A 127 -6.92 7.33 -7.01
C ARG A 127 -6.19 7.73 -8.30
N GLU A 128 -5.66 8.94 -8.37
CA GLU A 128 -4.87 9.39 -9.52
C GLU A 128 -3.59 8.56 -9.69
N LEU A 129 -2.87 8.30 -8.60
CA LEU A 129 -1.69 7.43 -8.62
C LEU A 129 -2.04 6.01 -9.08
N LEU A 130 -3.17 5.46 -8.62
CA LEU A 130 -3.65 4.14 -9.05
C LEU A 130 -3.97 4.11 -10.56
N ASN A 131 -4.58 5.17 -11.07
CA ASN A 131 -4.87 5.30 -12.51
C ASN A 131 -3.58 5.35 -13.34
N GLU A 132 -2.59 6.14 -12.93
CA GLU A 132 -1.31 6.21 -13.66
C GLU A 132 -0.54 4.89 -13.57
N ARG A 133 -0.55 4.22 -12.40
CA ARG A 133 0.03 2.88 -12.26
C ARG A 133 -0.60 1.90 -13.26
N THR A 134 -1.91 1.95 -13.43
CA THR A 134 -2.65 1.09 -14.37
C THR A 134 -2.26 1.43 -15.82
N ARG A 135 -2.20 2.71 -16.17
CA ARG A 135 -1.77 3.19 -17.49
C ARG A 135 -0.34 2.77 -17.84
N LEU A 136 0.57 2.90 -16.88
CA LEU A 136 1.96 2.48 -17.02
C LEU A 136 2.06 0.96 -17.17
N HIS A 137 1.29 0.20 -16.39
CA HIS A 137 1.24 -1.27 -16.51
C HIS A 137 0.80 -1.69 -17.91
N GLU A 138 -0.26 -1.10 -18.45
CA GLU A 138 -0.73 -1.36 -19.82
C GLU A 138 0.31 -0.98 -20.88
N MET A 139 0.99 0.16 -20.71
CA MET A 139 2.06 0.58 -21.61
C MET A 139 3.22 -0.42 -21.58
N CYS A 140 3.69 -0.82 -20.39
CA CYS A 140 4.71 -1.84 -20.24
C CYS A 140 4.29 -3.16 -20.88
N PHE A 141 3.05 -3.59 -20.71
CA PHE A 141 2.52 -4.81 -21.32
C PHE A 141 2.55 -4.74 -22.85
N ARG A 142 2.11 -3.62 -23.43
CA ARG A 142 2.16 -3.36 -24.88
C ARG A 142 3.59 -3.37 -25.40
N LEU A 143 4.51 -2.67 -24.73
CA LEU A 143 5.92 -2.63 -25.12
C LEU A 143 6.58 -4.00 -25.06
N LYS A 144 6.34 -4.80 -24.00
CA LYS A 144 6.82 -6.18 -23.90
C LYS A 144 6.29 -7.07 -25.02
N SER A 145 5.02 -6.91 -25.38
CA SER A 145 4.39 -7.64 -26.50
C SER A 145 5.00 -7.23 -27.84
N ASN A 146 5.27 -5.95 -28.05
CA ASN A 146 5.91 -5.44 -29.27
C ASN A 146 7.37 -5.90 -29.38
N LEU A 147 8.11 -5.93 -28.26
CA LEU A 147 9.48 -6.43 -28.21
C LEU A 147 9.54 -7.90 -28.63
N ARG A 148 8.67 -8.75 -28.06
CA ARG A 148 8.57 -10.17 -28.44
C ARG A 148 8.23 -10.33 -29.93
N LYS A 149 7.36 -9.48 -30.48
CA LYS A 149 7.05 -9.49 -31.93
C LYS A 149 8.22 -9.01 -32.79
N SER A 150 9.01 -8.03 -32.36
CA SER A 150 10.22 -7.63 -33.09
C SER A 150 11.30 -8.69 -33.01
N GLU A 151 11.47 -9.37 -31.87
CA GLU A 151 12.42 -10.47 -31.69
C GLU A 151 12.03 -11.66 -32.57
N ASN A 152 10.74 -12.03 -32.58
CA ASN A 152 10.23 -13.07 -33.48
C ASN A 152 10.32 -12.68 -34.96
N ARG A 153 10.16 -11.40 -35.32
CA ARG A 153 10.37 -10.91 -36.71
C ARG A 153 11.85 -10.92 -37.09
N PHE A 154 12.73 -10.54 -36.17
CA PHE A 154 14.18 -10.58 -36.38
C PHE A 154 14.65 -12.03 -36.57
N ASN A 155 14.15 -12.94 -35.73
CA ASN A 155 14.40 -14.38 -35.83
C ASN A 155 13.82 -14.97 -37.12
N LEU A 156 12.60 -14.61 -37.54
CA LEU A 156 12.02 -15.07 -38.81
C LEU A 156 12.77 -14.49 -40.03
N SER A 157 13.23 -13.25 -39.97
CA SER A 157 14.06 -12.65 -41.02
C SER A 157 15.46 -13.26 -41.08
N SER A 158 16.03 -13.64 -39.93
CA SER A 158 17.30 -14.37 -39.86
C SER A 158 17.11 -15.77 -40.43
N PHE A 159 16.05 -16.48 -40.06
CA PHE A 159 15.71 -17.79 -40.60
C PHE A 159 15.46 -17.73 -42.12
N GLN A 160 14.77 -16.71 -42.63
CA GLN A 160 14.58 -16.51 -44.07
C GLN A 160 15.87 -16.11 -44.82
N PHE A 161 16.82 -15.45 -44.16
CA PHE A 161 18.12 -15.13 -44.74
C PHE A 161 19.01 -16.37 -44.81
N GLU A 162 18.98 -17.18 -43.75
CA GLU A 162 19.75 -18.42 -43.59
C GLU A 162 19.21 -19.55 -44.51
N GLU A 163 17.89 -19.64 -44.65
CA GLU A 163 17.22 -20.53 -45.60
C GLU A 163 17.54 -20.13 -47.05
N LYS A 164 17.54 -18.82 -47.39
CA LYS A 164 17.97 -18.35 -48.72
C LYS A 164 19.43 -18.68 -49.05
N THR A 165 20.34 -18.64 -48.07
CA THR A 165 21.72 -19.09 -48.28
C THR A 165 21.83 -20.61 -48.46
N LEU A 166 20.98 -21.40 -47.81
CA LEU A 166 20.92 -22.86 -47.98
C LEU A 166 20.39 -23.25 -49.37
N TRP A 167 19.30 -22.64 -49.85
CA TRP A 167 18.78 -22.88 -51.22
C TRP A 167 19.76 -22.47 -52.34
N MET A 168 20.64 -21.49 -52.07
CA MET A 168 21.73 -21.13 -52.98
C MET A 168 22.88 -22.16 -52.97
N GLN A 169 23.16 -22.81 -51.84
CA GLN A 169 24.17 -23.87 -51.75
C GLN A 169 23.68 -25.17 -52.39
N SER A 170 22.39 -25.51 -52.30
CA SER A 170 21.83 -26.72 -52.91
C SER A 170 21.82 -26.70 -54.45
N ARG A 171 21.88 -25.55 -55.12
CA ARG A 171 21.99 -25.51 -56.60
C ARG A 171 23.38 -25.82 -57.15
N ASN A 172 24.40 -25.91 -56.30
CA ASN A 172 25.76 -26.20 -56.74
C ASN A 172 26.13 -27.70 -56.62
N LEU A 173 25.24 -28.54 -56.09
CA LEU A 173 25.55 -29.95 -55.85
C LEU A 173 24.30 -30.84 -55.98
N GLU A 174 23.77 -30.99 -57.19
CA GLU A 174 22.83 -32.09 -57.49
C GLU A 174 22.94 -32.47 -58.98
N SER A 175 23.99 -33.23 -59.29
CA SER A 175 23.96 -34.19 -60.39
C SER A 175 23.71 -35.58 -59.82
N GLU A 176 22.59 -36.15 -60.25
CA GLU A 176 22.26 -37.57 -60.35
C GLU A 176 21.73 -38.36 -59.14
N LYS A 177 20.44 -38.71 -59.31
CA LYS A 177 19.85 -40.07 -59.28
C LYS A 177 19.07 -40.52 -58.04
N ASN A 178 17.75 -40.54 -58.28
CA ASN A 178 16.83 -41.67 -58.14
C ASN A 178 16.08 -41.87 -56.80
N ALA A 179 14.78 -41.53 -56.90
CA ALA A 179 13.61 -42.35 -56.55
C ALA A 179 13.53 -43.05 -55.19
N SER A 180 12.62 -42.58 -54.33
CA SER A 180 11.37 -43.29 -54.01
C SER A 180 10.57 -42.50 -52.95
N SER A 181 9.26 -42.35 -53.20
CA SER A 181 8.23 -41.86 -52.26
C SER A 181 7.54 -43.08 -51.65
N PRO A 182 6.98 -43.10 -50.42
CA PRO A 182 5.63 -42.53 -50.17
C PRO A 182 5.41 -42.02 -48.71
N ALA A 183 4.67 -40.93 -48.49
CA ALA A 183 3.25 -40.86 -48.12
C ALA A 183 2.99 -40.53 -46.63
N CYS A 184 1.80 -39.97 -46.42
CA CYS A 184 1.22 -39.30 -45.25
C CYS A 184 1.24 -40.11 -43.94
N GLU A 185 1.08 -39.50 -42.75
CA GLU A 185 -0.25 -39.28 -42.15
C GLU A 185 -0.27 -38.28 -40.97
N ASN A 186 -1.45 -37.67 -40.83
CA ASN A 186 -1.91 -36.70 -39.84
C ASN A 186 -1.75 -37.13 -38.38
N MET A 187 -1.56 -36.16 -37.47
CA MET A 187 -2.10 -36.27 -36.12
C MET A 187 -2.92 -35.02 -35.75
N HIS A 188 -4.20 -35.28 -35.54
CA HIS A 188 -5.29 -34.39 -35.20
C HIS A 188 -5.05 -33.76 -33.81
N ILE A 189 -5.15 -32.44 -33.67
CA ILE A 189 -5.20 -31.77 -32.37
C ILE A 189 -6.68 -31.60 -32.00
N SER A 190 -7.11 -32.21 -30.89
CA SER A 190 -8.45 -32.02 -30.34
C SER A 190 -8.51 -30.70 -29.56
N ASN A 191 -9.46 -29.84 -29.93
CA ASN A 191 -9.82 -28.67 -29.14
C ASN A 191 -10.68 -29.13 -27.94
N VAL A 192 -10.21 -28.85 -26.73
CA VAL A 192 -11.05 -28.94 -25.52
C VAL A 192 -11.39 -27.52 -25.11
N GLU A 193 -12.67 -27.19 -25.27
CA GLU A 193 -13.27 -25.90 -24.91
C GLU A 193 -13.59 -25.95 -23.41
N THR A 194 -13.04 -25.02 -22.62
CA THR A 194 -13.38 -24.88 -21.20
C THR A 194 -14.14 -23.57 -21.00
N ASP A 195 -15.46 -23.65 -20.91
CA ASP A 195 -16.32 -22.56 -20.46
C ASP A 195 -16.21 -22.41 -18.94
N LEU A 196 -15.51 -21.37 -18.48
CA LEU A 196 -15.46 -21.00 -17.07
C LEU A 196 -16.55 -19.97 -16.77
N PHE A 197 -17.76 -20.45 -16.43
CA PHE A 197 -18.84 -19.60 -15.92
C PHE A 197 -18.56 -19.18 -14.48
N ILE A 198 -18.22 -17.90 -14.27
CA ILE A 198 -18.18 -17.28 -12.94
C ILE A 198 -19.52 -16.58 -12.72
N GLY A 199 -20.44 -17.24 -12.01
CA GLY A 199 -21.75 -16.69 -11.65
C GLY A 199 -21.66 -15.55 -10.64
N LEU A 200 -22.54 -14.55 -10.79
CA LEU A 200 -22.72 -13.43 -9.87
C LEU A 200 -23.40 -13.87 -8.56
N PRO A 201 -23.08 -13.25 -7.40
CA PRO A 201 -23.63 -13.67 -6.11
C PRO A 201 -25.10 -13.30 -5.96
N ARG A 202 -25.88 -14.24 -5.43
CA ARG A 202 -27.32 -14.15 -5.18
C ARG A 202 -27.60 -13.12 -4.07
N SER A 203 -28.38 -12.08 -4.37
CA SER A 203 -28.93 -11.19 -3.34
C SER A 203 -29.89 -11.98 -2.46
N ARG A 204 -29.68 -11.95 -1.13
CA ARG A 204 -30.69 -12.37 -0.17
C ARG A 204 -31.58 -11.16 0.10
N VAL A 205 -32.87 -11.30 -0.19
CA VAL A 205 -33.96 -10.49 0.37
C VAL A 205 -34.68 -11.39 1.37
#